data_AF-A0A2M8QTJ6-F1
#
_entry.id   AF-A0A2M8QTJ6-F1
#
_cell.length_a   1.000
_cell.length_b   1.000
_cell.length_c   1.000
_cell.angle_alpha   90.00
_cell.angle_beta   90.00
_cell.angle_gamma   90.00
#
_symmetry.space_group_name_H-M   'P 1'
#
loop_
_entity.id
_entity.type
_entity.pdbx_description
1 polymer ?
#
loop_
_entity_poly.entity_id
_entity_poly.type
_entity_poly.pdbx_seq_one_letter_code
_entity_poly.pdbx_strand_id
1 'polypeptide(L)'
;MGKHQYDLATQARKPTNVSLDIALVAEAKRLGINISRACEVGLTEQIAKERGRLWKEENASALESSNSYVDRHGLPLSQYRRF
;
A
#
# COMPACT_ATOMS: atom_id res chain seq x y z
N MET A 1 -16.20 -9.88 -9.47
CA MET A 1 -14.85 -9.57 -10.00
C MET A 1 -14.62 -8.07 -9.95
N GLY A 2 -13.94 -7.58 -8.91
CA GLY A 2 -13.56 -6.17 -8.79
C GLY A 2 -12.46 -5.82 -9.79
N LYS A 3 -12.72 -4.86 -10.67
CA LYS A 3 -11.74 -4.34 -11.62
C LYS A 3 -10.68 -3.53 -10.85
N HIS A 4 -9.55 -4.11 -10.49
CA HIS A 4 -8.40 -3.35 -9.98
C HIS A 4 -7.49 -2.96 -11.13
N GLN A 5 -7.95 -2.03 -11.96
CA GLN A 5 -7.09 -1.34 -12.92
C GLN A 5 -6.54 -0.10 -12.22
N TYR A 6 -5.46 -0.26 -11.45
CA TYR A 6 -4.69 0.88 -10.97
C TYR A 6 -3.52 1.11 -11.90
N ASP A 7 -3.85 1.53 -13.12
CA ASP A 7 -2.89 1.98 -14.10
C ASP A 7 -2.44 3.38 -13.68
N LEU A 8 -1.44 3.47 -12.80
CA LEU A 8 -0.67 4.71 -12.58
C LEU A 8 0.30 4.92 -13.75
N ALA A 9 -0.14 4.65 -14.97
CA ALA A 9 0.62 4.86 -16.19
C ALA A 9 0.81 6.37 -16.39
N THR A 10 2.01 6.83 -16.03
CA THR A 10 2.62 8.10 -16.44
C THR A 10 1.65 9.28 -16.55
N GLN A 11 0.95 9.58 -15.47
CA GLN A 11 0.08 10.76 -15.42
C GLN A 11 0.93 12.00 -15.15
N ALA A 12 0.67 13.06 -15.91
CA ALA A 12 1.31 14.36 -15.75
C ALA A 12 1.23 14.83 -14.29
N ARG A 13 2.34 15.37 -13.76
CA ARG A 13 2.37 15.88 -12.38
C ARG A 13 1.49 17.12 -12.29
N LYS A 14 0.51 17.11 -11.39
CA LYS A 14 -0.29 18.28 -11.07
C LYS A 14 0.31 18.97 -9.84
N PRO A 15 0.72 20.25 -9.94
CA PRO A 15 1.09 21.03 -8.76
C PRO A 15 -0.07 21.06 -7.76
N THR A 16 0.22 20.68 -6.52
CA THR A 16 -0.77 20.66 -5.44
C THR A 16 -0.24 21.49 -4.28
N ASN A 17 -0.99 22.52 -3.89
CA ASN A 17 -0.63 23.33 -2.73
C ASN A 17 -1.03 22.57 -1.46
N VAL A 18 -0.08 22.43 -0.53
CA VAL A 18 -0.28 21.77 0.75
C VAL A 18 0.23 22.67 1.87
N SER A 19 -0.39 22.57 3.04
CA SER A 19 0.09 23.23 4.26
C SER A 19 0.96 22.27 5.04
N LEU A 20 2.17 22.71 5.38
CA LEU A 20 3.14 21.97 6.18
C LEU A 20 3.64 22.87 7.31
N ASP A 21 4.14 22.23 8.37
CA ASP A 21 4.80 22.94 9.46
C ASP A 21 6.00 23.75 8.93
N ILE A 22 6.08 25.01 9.36
CA ILE A 22 7.08 25.96 8.86
C ILE A 22 8.49 25.53 9.27
N ALA A 23 8.67 25.00 10.47
CA ALA A 23 9.98 24.54 10.94
C ALA A 23 10.44 23.31 10.14
N LEU A 24 9.53 22.37 9.82
CA LEU A 24 9.85 21.23 8.95
C LEU A 24 10.26 21.67 7.54
N VAL A 25 9.54 22.64 6.96
CA VAL A 25 9.89 23.18 5.63
C VAL A 25 11.26 23.88 5.65
N ALA A 26 11.53 24.68 6.68
CA ALA A 26 12.81 25.37 6.84
C ALA A 26 13.96 24.36 6.97
N GLU A 27 13.78 23.34 7.80
CA GLU A 27 14.78 22.29 8.01
C GLU A 27 15.02 21.45 6.75
N ALA A 28 13.95 21.05 6.05
CA ALA A 28 14.07 20.34 4.78
C ALA A 28 14.86 21.14 3.74
N LYS A 29 14.60 22.46 3.63
CA LYS A 29 15.38 23.35 2.77
C LYS A 29 16.85 23.44 3.19
N ARG A 30 17.13 23.56 4.49
CA ARG A 30 18.49 23.60 5.03
C ARG A 30 19.28 22.33 4.70
N LEU A 31 18.60 21.19 4.70
CA LEU A 31 19.17 19.88 4.38
C LEU A 31 19.18 19.56 2.87
N GLY A 32 18.69 20.45 2.01
CA GLY A 32 18.62 20.23 0.56
C GLY A 32 17.61 19.15 0.14
N ILE A 33 16.61 18.86 0.98
CA ILE A 33 15.59 17.85 0.71
C ILE A 33 14.59 18.38 -0.32
N ASN A 34 14.32 17.58 -1.35
CA ASN A 34 13.24 17.87 -2.29
C ASN A 34 11.88 17.55 -1.66
N ILE A 35 11.22 18.58 -1.12
CA ILE A 35 9.93 18.47 -0.42
C ILE A 35 8.86 17.80 -1.28
N SER A 36 8.73 18.19 -2.55
CA SER A 36 7.73 17.59 -3.45
C SER A 36 7.94 16.09 -3.62
N ARG A 37 9.20 15.65 -3.77
CA ARG A 37 9.53 14.23 -3.89
C ARG A 37 9.29 13.48 -2.58
N ALA A 38 9.63 14.08 -1.43
CA ALA A 38 9.38 13.50 -0.12
C ALA A 38 7.87 13.31 0.14
N CYS A 39 7.06 14.31 -0.21
CA CYS A 39 5.60 14.22 -0.12
C CYS A 39 5.04 13.12 -1.03
N GLU A 40 5.55 12.99 -2.25
CA GLU A 40 5.11 11.96 -3.20
C GLU A 40 5.39 10.54 -2.67
N VAL A 41 6.58 10.31 -2.11
CA VAL A 41 6.94 9.03 -1.49
C VAL A 41 6.03 8.74 -0.30
N GLY A 42 5.89 9.70 0.63
CA GLY A 42 5.03 9.53 1.80
C GLY A 42 3.57 9.25 1.43
N LEU A 43 3.03 9.97 0.44
CA LEU A 43 1.67 9.76 -0.04
C LEU A 43 1.50 8.39 -0.70
N THR A 44 2.48 7.95 -1.49
CA THR A 44 2.46 6.62 -2.13
C THR A 44 2.41 5.51 -1.08
N GLU A 45 3.24 5.60 -0.05
CA GLU A 45 3.26 4.62 1.05
C GLU A 45 1.95 4.60 1.83
N GLN A 46 1.37 5.77 2.13
CA GLN A 46 0.08 5.85 2.84
C GLN A 46 -1.06 5.27 1.99
N ILE A 47 -1.10 5.57 0.69
CA ILE A 47 -2.09 4.98 -0.23
C ILE A 47 -1.94 3.46 -0.28
N ALA A 48 -0.72 2.94 -0.35
CA ALA A 48 -0.48 1.50 -0.36
C ALA A 48 -0.97 0.82 0.93
N LYS A 49 -0.72 1.44 2.09
CA LYS A 49 -1.21 0.96 3.40
C LYS A 49 -2.74 0.92 3.45
N GLU A 50 -3.41 2.00 3.06
CA GLU A 50 -4.87 2.06 3.09
C GLU A 50 -5.50 1.09 2.10
N ARG A 51 -4.93 0.93 0.90
CA ARG A 51 -5.38 -0.11 -0.03
C ARG A 51 -5.23 -1.50 0.53
N GLY A 52 -4.10 -1.78 1.21
CA GLY A 52 -3.88 -3.05 1.88
C GLY A 52 -4.90 -3.31 2.99
N ARG A 53 -5.28 -2.28 3.75
CA ARG A 53 -6.33 -2.36 4.78
C ARG A 53 -7.69 -2.68 4.16
N LEU A 54 -8.12 -1.91 3.16
CA LEU A 54 -9.38 -2.12 2.46
C LEU A 54 -9.46 -3.50 1.81
N TRP A 55 -8.38 -3.94 1.16
CA TRP A 55 -8.34 -5.27 0.56
C TRP A 55 -8.53 -6.37 1.61
N LYS A 56 -7.89 -6.25 2.79
CA LYS A 56 -8.08 -7.24 3.88
C LYS A 56 -9.53 -7.28 4.36
N GLU A 57 -10.17 -6.13 4.49
CA GLU A 57 -11.58 -6.03 4.90
C GLU A 57 -12.50 -6.67 3.85
N GLU A 58 -12.30 -6.36 2.58
CA GLU A 58 -13.07 -6.91 1.47
C GLU A 58 -12.91 -8.42 1.32
N ASN A 59 -11.73 -8.97 1.66
CA ASN A 59 -11.38 -10.38 1.49
C ASN A 59 -11.44 -11.18 2.80
N ALA A 60 -11.91 -10.57 3.90
CA ALA A 60 -11.89 -11.20 5.23
C ALA A 60 -12.62 -12.55 5.25
N SER A 61 -13.80 -12.65 4.63
CA SER A 61 -14.58 -13.89 4.56
C SER A 61 -13.90 -14.99 3.73
N ALA A 62 -13.25 -14.61 2.63
CA ALA A 62 -12.51 -15.55 1.78
C ALA A 62 -11.25 -16.08 2.50
N LEU A 63 -10.53 -15.20 3.21
CA LEU A 63 -9.39 -15.57 4.04
C LEU A 63 -9.81 -16.50 5.17
N GLU A 64 -10.90 -16.19 5.88
CA GLU A 64 -11.44 -17.04 6.94
C GLU A 64 -11.82 -18.43 6.43
N SER A 65 -12.54 -18.49 5.29
CA SER A 65 -12.89 -19.75 4.64
C SER A 65 -11.66 -20.59 4.28
N SER A 66 -10.63 -19.94 3.73
CA SER A 66 -9.36 -20.58 3.39
C SER A 66 -8.63 -21.10 4.64
N ASN A 67 -8.54 -20.30 5.71
CA ASN A 67 -7.90 -20.70 6.96
C ASN A 67 -8.64 -21.90 7.59
N SER A 68 -9.97 -21.81 7.69
CA SER A 68 -10.83 -22.89 8.18
C SER A 68 -10.71 -24.19 7.37
N TYR A 69 -10.40 -24.11 6.07
CA TYR A 69 -10.12 -25.28 5.25
C TYR A 69 -8.77 -25.91 5.64
N VAL A 70 -7.71 -25.10 5.75
CA VAL A 70 -6.38 -25.57 6.14
C VAL A 70 -6.38 -26.17 7.54
N ASP A 71 -7.10 -25.57 8.49
CA ASP A 71 -7.18 -26.11 9.85
C ASP A 71 -7.83 -27.50 9.89
N ARG A 72 -8.80 -27.75 9.00
CA ARG A 72 -9.51 -29.04 8.93
C ARG A 72 -8.80 -30.09 8.09
N HIS A 73 -8.10 -29.69 7.03
CA HIS A 73 -7.58 -30.60 6.01
C HIS A 73 -6.04 -30.61 5.93
N GLY A 74 -5.37 -29.77 6.71
CA GLY A 74 -3.94 -29.51 6.60
C GLY A 74 -3.61 -28.64 5.39
N LEU A 75 -2.32 -28.35 5.22
CA LEU A 75 -1.85 -27.54 4.08
C LEU A 75 -2.02 -28.31 2.77
N PRO A 76 -2.75 -27.74 1.78
CA PRO A 76 -2.84 -28.31 0.45
C PRO A 76 -1.45 -28.58 -0.13
N LEU A 77 -1.29 -29.73 -0.78
CA LEU A 77 -0.07 -30.13 -1.48
C LEU A 77 1.18 -30.24 -0.58
N SER A 78 1.03 -30.20 0.75
CA SER A 78 2.13 -30.39 1.71
C SER A 78 2.94 -31.67 1.44
N GLN A 79 2.27 -32.73 1.00
CA GLN A 79 2.88 -34.01 0.61
C GLN A 79 3.87 -33.94 -0.56
N TYR A 80 3.89 -32.85 -1.33
CA TYR A 80 4.81 -32.65 -2.45
C TYR A 80 5.93 -31.64 -2.14
N ARG A 81 5.98 -31.09 -0.91
CA ARG A 81 7.03 -30.15 -0.51
C ARG A 81 8.37 -30.87 -0.42
N ARG A 82 9.27 -30.62 -1.39
CA ARG A 82 10.69 -31.01 -1.30
C ARG A 82 11.41 -29.95 -0.46
N PHE A 83 12.03 -30.40 0.63
CA PHE A 83 12.87 -29.60 1.54
C PHE A 83 14.08 -29.04 0.82
#